data_AF-A0A930NLC5-F1
#
_entry.id   AF-A0A930NLC5-F1
#
_cell.length_a   1.000
_cell.length_b   1.000
_cell.length_c   1.000
_cell.angle_alpha   90.00
_cell.angle_beta   90.00
_cell.angle_gamma   90.00
#
_symmetry.space_group_name_H-M   'P 1'
#
loop_
_entity.id
_entity.type
_entity.pdbx_description
1 polymer ?
#
loop_
_entity_poly.entity_id
_entity_poly.type
_entity_poly.pdbx_seq_one_letter_code
_entity_poly.pdbx_strand_id
1 'polypeptide(L)'
;MMDVNKVYKKYYKNNLWIIAGLYLIGLLVVQLTQQTAYINLLTISAVYSLVTSSIYGGAWKAIASQSPTVMNNFYLAGSGFRMLLAFLTVVVYAMVVKERAMVIGFVVIFMIFYLVLLAFDTVYFYKVEKNNKINN
;
A
#
# COMPACT_ATOMS: atom_id res chain seq x y z
N MET A 1 14.00 23.09 9.49
CA MET A 1 12.75 22.82 8.72
C MET A 1 12.86 21.46 8.04
N MET A 2 11.86 20.60 8.20
CA MET A 2 11.81 19.32 7.47
C MET A 2 11.63 19.61 5.97
N ASP A 3 12.54 19.10 5.15
CA ASP A 3 12.39 19.13 3.69
C ASP A 3 11.38 18.04 3.27
N VAL A 4 10.10 18.42 3.25
CA VAL A 4 8.94 17.57 2.93
C VAL A 4 9.18 16.80 1.63
N ASN A 5 9.88 17.41 0.67
CA ASN A 5 10.14 16.81 -0.64
C ASN A 5 11.17 15.67 -0.57
N LYS A 6 12.20 15.79 0.29
CA LYS A 6 13.15 14.70 0.54
C LYS A 6 12.50 13.51 1.24
N VAL A 7 11.65 13.75 2.23
CA VAL A 7 10.91 12.70 2.94
C VAL A 7 9.97 11.98 1.99
N TYR A 8 9.18 12.72 1.20
CA TYR A 8 8.29 12.16 0.19
C TYR A 8 9.04 11.30 -0.83
N LYS A 9 10.16 11.80 -1.39
CA LYS A 9 10.94 11.07 -2.40
C LYS A 9 11.52 9.77 -1.84
N LYS A 10 11.96 9.78 -0.58
CA LYS A 10 12.49 8.59 0.10
C LYS A 10 11.39 7.59 0.43
N TYR A 11 10.23 8.07 0.90
CA TYR A 11 9.03 7.26 1.13
C TYR A 11 8.59 6.55 -0.15
N TYR A 12 8.38 7.30 -1.23
CA TYR A 12 7.93 6.76 -2.51
C TYR A 12 8.92 5.73 -3.08
N LYS A 13 10.23 6.01 -3.00
CA LYS A 13 11.26 5.07 -3.41
C LYS A 13 11.19 3.77 -2.58
N ASN A 14 11.12 3.86 -1.25
CA ASN A 14 11.05 2.66 -0.41
C ASN A 14 9.77 1.86 -0.65
N ASN A 15 8.64 2.53 -0.81
CA ASN A 15 7.37 1.88 -1.07
C ASN A 15 7.41 1.10 -2.41
N LEU A 16 7.97 1.70 -3.47
CA LEU A 16 8.23 1.01 -4.73
C LEU A 16 9.10 -0.25 -4.56
N TRP A 17 10.17 -0.18 -3.76
CA TRP A 17 11.02 -1.33 -3.50
C TRP A 17 10.29 -2.46 -2.77
N ILE A 18 9.40 -2.12 -1.83
CA ILE A 18 8.59 -3.12 -1.11
C ILE A 18 7.59 -3.79 -2.06
N ILE A 19 6.89 -3.01 -2.89
CA ILE A 19 5.94 -3.55 -3.87
C ILE A 19 6.67 -4.45 -4.88
N ALA A 20 7.84 -4.01 -5.38
CA ALA A 20 8.66 -4.80 -6.29
C ALA A 20 9.14 -6.10 -5.62
N GLY A 21 9.59 -6.04 -4.36
CA GLY A 21 10.01 -7.21 -3.60
C GLY A 21 8.89 -8.21 -3.40
N LEU A 22 7.71 -7.75 -2.98
CA LEU A 22 6.53 -8.62 -2.84
C LEU A 22 6.10 -9.24 -4.18
N TYR A 23 6.16 -8.47 -5.26
CA TYR A 23 5.83 -8.97 -6.59
C TYR A 23 6.80 -10.05 -7.04
N LEU A 24 8.10 -9.86 -6.85
CA LEU A 24 9.11 -10.86 -7.18
C LEU A 24 8.96 -12.14 -6.35
N ILE A 25 8.72 -12.02 -5.04
CA ILE A 25 8.44 -13.18 -4.18
C ILE A 25 7.19 -13.90 -4.65
N GLY A 26 6.14 -13.16 -4.98
CA GLY A 26 4.91 -13.73 -5.53
C GLY A 26 5.15 -14.49 -6.84
N LEU A 27 5.94 -13.93 -7.76
CA LEU A 27 6.32 -14.60 -9.00
C LEU A 27 7.09 -15.90 -8.75
N LEU A 28 8.01 -15.92 -7.78
CA LEU A 28 8.72 -17.15 -7.39
C LEU A 28 7.75 -18.22 -6.87
N VAL A 29 6.79 -17.83 -6.03
CA VAL A 29 5.76 -18.77 -5.52
C VAL A 29 4.92 -19.33 -6.67
N VAL A 30 4.55 -18.50 -7.65
CA VAL A 30 3.79 -18.95 -8.83
C VAL A 30 4.62 -19.92 -9.69
N GLN A 31 5.91 -19.64 -9.88
CA GLN A 31 6.81 -20.55 -10.59
C GLN A 31 6.96 -21.90 -9.86
N LEU A 32 7.11 -21.90 -8.53
CA LEU A 32 7.24 -23.12 -7.72
C LEU A 32 5.95 -23.96 -7.69
N THR A 33 4.79 -23.31 -7.74
CA THR A 33 3.48 -23.98 -7.71
C THR A 33 2.96 -24.34 -9.12
N GLN A 34 3.62 -23.89 -10.18
CA GLN A 34 3.22 -24.04 -11.60
C GLN A 34 1.81 -23.54 -11.93
N GLN A 35 1.25 -22.69 -11.07
CA GLN A 35 -0.13 -22.21 -11.18
C GLN A 35 -0.16 -20.84 -11.85
N THR A 36 0.03 -20.81 -13.18
CA THR A 36 0.16 -19.57 -13.97
C THR A 36 -1.06 -18.64 -13.89
N ALA A 37 -2.24 -19.16 -13.54
CA ALA A 37 -3.44 -18.37 -13.28
C ALA A 37 -3.24 -17.31 -12.17
N TYR A 38 -2.37 -17.57 -11.19
CA TYR A 38 -2.08 -16.66 -10.07
C TYR A 38 -1.25 -15.44 -10.46
N ILE A 39 -0.63 -15.44 -11.66
CA ILE A 39 0.09 -14.26 -12.17
C ILE A 39 -0.88 -13.09 -12.31
N ASN A 40 -2.07 -13.30 -12.89
CA ASN A 40 -3.07 -12.25 -13.08
C ASN A 40 -3.52 -11.65 -11.73
N LEU A 41 -3.71 -12.51 -10.72
CA LEU A 41 -4.08 -12.11 -9.36
C LEU A 41 -2.99 -11.24 -8.71
N LEU A 42 -1.74 -11.66 -8.89
CA LEU A 42 -0.57 -10.97 -8.38
C LEU A 42 -0.40 -9.60 -9.04
N THR A 43 -0.59 -9.52 -10.36
CA THR A 43 -0.50 -8.26 -11.12
C THR A 43 -1.57 -7.26 -10.68
N ILE A 44 -2.82 -7.69 -10.52
CA ILE A 44 -3.90 -6.82 -10.01
C ILE A 44 -3.56 -6.27 -8.62
N SER A 45 -3.05 -7.13 -7.73
CA SER A 45 -2.66 -6.74 -6.37
C SER A 45 -1.51 -5.73 -6.36
N ALA A 46 -0.51 -5.92 -7.22
CA ALA A 46 0.63 -5.01 -7.34
C ALA A 46 0.21 -3.65 -7.93
N VAL A 47 -0.62 -3.64 -8.98
CA VAL A 47 -1.13 -2.41 -9.59
C VAL A 47 -1.98 -1.62 -8.60
N TYR A 48 -2.92 -2.27 -7.92
CA TYR A 48 -3.72 -1.65 -6.86
C TYR A 48 -2.83 -1.03 -5.78
N SER A 49 -1.83 -1.77 -5.31
CA SER A 49 -0.90 -1.33 -4.28
C SER A 49 -0.08 -0.11 -4.71
N LEU A 50 0.32 -0.05 -5.97
CA LEU A 50 1.12 1.03 -6.54
C LEU A 50 0.29 2.30 -6.73
N VAL A 51 -0.93 2.16 -7.25
CA VAL A 51 -1.88 3.28 -7.41
C VAL A 51 -2.26 3.88 -6.06
N THR A 52 -2.69 3.04 -5.11
CA THR A 52 -3.07 3.52 -3.78
C THR A 52 -1.91 4.17 -3.03
N SER A 53 -0.72 3.58 -3.10
CA SER A 53 0.49 4.15 -2.51
C SER A 53 0.88 5.50 -3.11
N SER A 54 0.71 5.66 -4.43
CA SER A 54 1.02 6.91 -5.13
C SER A 54 0.05 8.02 -4.72
N ILE A 55 -1.25 7.71 -4.68
CA ILE A 55 -2.30 8.64 -4.25
C ILE A 55 -2.06 9.04 -2.79
N TYR A 56 -1.80 8.06 -1.92
CA TYR A 56 -1.58 8.30 -0.49
C TYR A 56 -0.34 9.17 -0.24
N GLY A 57 0.79 8.85 -0.88
CA GLY A 57 2.00 9.67 -0.78
C GLY A 57 1.81 11.08 -1.33
N GLY A 58 1.12 11.22 -2.46
CA GLY A 58 0.82 12.52 -3.07
C GLY A 58 -0.08 13.39 -2.19
N ALA A 59 -1.14 12.79 -1.64
CA ALA A 59 -2.03 13.46 -0.70
C ALA A 59 -1.32 13.85 0.59
N TRP A 60 -0.44 12.99 1.11
CA TRP A 60 0.41 13.33 2.27
C TRP A 60 1.31 14.54 1.98
N LYS A 61 1.97 14.58 0.82
CA LYS A 61 2.82 15.72 0.42
C LYS A 61 2.03 17.02 0.37
N ALA A 62 0.82 17.00 -0.20
CA ALA A 62 -0.04 18.17 -0.28
C ALA A 62 -0.46 18.66 1.12
N ILE A 63 -0.83 17.74 2.02
CA ILE A 63 -1.34 18.10 3.35
C ILE A 63 -0.22 18.51 4.31
N ALA A 64 0.95 17.86 4.22
CA ALA A 64 2.15 18.25 4.96
C ALA A 64 2.63 19.68 4.62
N SER A 65 2.25 20.21 3.46
CA SER A 65 2.52 21.61 3.08
C SER A 65 1.50 22.62 3.60
N GLN A 66 0.30 22.19 4.03
CA GLN A 66 -0.78 23.11 4.44
C GLN A 66 -0.84 23.35 5.95
N SER A 67 -0.73 22.32 6.82
CA SER A 67 -0.63 22.50 8.29
C SER A 67 -0.54 21.14 9.03
N PRO A 68 0.15 21.04 10.18
CA PRO A 68 0.16 19.84 11.04
C PRO A 68 -1.23 19.45 11.58
N THR A 69 -2.13 20.41 11.77
CA THR A 69 -3.46 20.18 12.38
C THR A 69 -4.37 19.32 11.50
N VAL A 70 -4.21 19.39 10.18
CA VAL A 70 -4.98 18.57 9.21
C VAL A 70 -4.37 17.18 9.00
N MET A 71 -3.14 16.95 9.46
CA MET A 71 -2.40 15.70 9.28
C MET A 71 -3.08 14.53 10.02
N ASN A 72 -3.60 14.76 11.23
CA ASN A 72 -4.24 13.71 12.01
C ASN A 72 -5.55 13.23 11.37
N ASN A 73 -6.37 14.16 10.86
CA ASN A 73 -7.57 13.84 10.11
C ASN A 73 -7.25 13.15 8.78
N PHE A 74 -6.13 13.50 8.14
CA PHE A 74 -5.68 12.83 6.93
C PHE A 74 -5.28 11.37 7.16
N TYR A 75 -4.56 11.06 8.24
CA TYR A 75 -4.21 9.67 8.54
C TYR A 75 -5.45 8.80 8.79
N LEU A 76 -6.43 9.32 9.54
CA LEU A 76 -7.71 8.64 9.80
C LEU A 76 -8.53 8.46 8.53
N ALA A 77 -8.76 9.55 7.77
CA ALA A 77 -9.54 9.51 6.54
C ALA A 77 -8.86 8.70 5.43
N GLY A 78 -7.54 8.84 5.29
CA GLY A 78 -6.74 8.12 4.31
C GLY A 78 -6.66 6.63 4.61
N SER A 79 -6.49 6.23 5.88
CA SER A 79 -6.54 4.83 6.30
C SER A 79 -7.93 4.23 6.06
N GLY A 80 -9.00 4.94 6.48
CA GLY A 80 -10.37 4.49 6.28
C GLY A 80 -10.73 4.34 4.80
N PHE A 81 -10.39 5.33 3.98
CA PHE A 81 -10.62 5.28 2.54
C PHE A 81 -9.85 4.12 1.88
N ARG A 82 -8.58 3.90 2.26
CA ARG A 82 -7.78 2.80 1.75
C ARG A 82 -8.37 1.43 2.12
N MET A 83 -8.89 1.28 3.33
CA MET A 83 -9.53 0.05 3.78
C MET A 83 -10.83 -0.21 3.01
N LEU A 84 -11.64 0.82 2.78
CA LEU A 84 -12.85 0.72 1.94
C LEU A 84 -12.51 0.35 0.49
N LEU A 85 -11.48 0.97 -0.08
CA LEU A 85 -11.02 0.67 -1.44
C LEU A 85 -10.51 -0.78 -1.55
N ALA A 86 -9.81 -1.26 -0.52
CA ALA A 86 -9.31 -2.62 -0.43
C ALA A 86 -10.47 -3.62 -0.39
N PHE A 87 -11.47 -3.35 0.45
CA PHE A 87 -12.67 -4.15 0.55
C PHE A 87 -13.44 -4.18 -0.78
N LEU A 88 -13.64 -3.02 -1.42
CA LEU A 88 -14.32 -2.92 -2.71
C LEU A 88 -13.59 -3.72 -3.80
N THR A 89 -12.26 -3.67 -3.83
CA THR A 89 -11.44 -4.44 -4.78
C THR A 89 -11.65 -5.94 -4.62
N VAL A 90 -11.67 -6.44 -3.38
CA VAL A 90 -11.96 -7.86 -3.08
C VAL A 90 -13.36 -8.26 -3.51
N VAL A 91 -14.36 -7.41 -3.21
CA VAL A 91 -15.75 -7.66 -3.57
C VAL A 91 -15.92 -7.71 -5.09
N VAL A 92 -15.36 -6.75 -5.83
CA VAL A 92 -15.40 -6.73 -7.31
C VAL A 92 -14.74 -7.99 -7.89
N TYR A 93 -13.57 -8.37 -7.38
CA TYR A 93 -12.89 -9.59 -7.84
C TYR A 93 -13.74 -10.85 -7.60
N ALA A 94 -14.36 -10.97 -6.42
CA ALA A 94 -15.25 -12.09 -6.09
C ALA A 94 -16.53 -12.14 -6.93
N MET A 95 -17.03 -11.00 -7.43
CA MET A 95 -18.16 -10.98 -8.37
C MET A 95 -17.77 -11.43 -9.78
N VAL A 96 -16.56 -11.08 -10.23
CA VAL A 96 -16.05 -11.44 -11.57
C VAL A 96 -15.61 -12.90 -11.61
N VAL A 97 -14.88 -13.35 -10.60
CA VAL A 97 -14.34 -14.71 -10.51
C VAL A 97 -15.23 -15.54 -9.60
N LYS A 98 -16.01 -16.43 -10.20
CA LYS A 98 -16.95 -17.30 -9.46
C LYS A 98 -16.28 -18.52 -8.82
N GLU A 99 -15.01 -18.77 -9.13
CA GLU A 99 -14.27 -19.89 -8.59
C GLU A 99 -13.73 -19.57 -7.19
N ARG A 100 -14.27 -20.28 -6.18
CA ARG A 100 -13.94 -20.02 -4.76
C ARG A 100 -12.46 -20.15 -4.45
N ALA A 101 -11.77 -21.13 -5.04
CA ALA A 101 -10.33 -21.36 -4.81
C ALA A 101 -9.49 -20.16 -5.27
N MET A 102 -9.77 -19.63 -6.46
CA MET A 102 -9.09 -18.43 -6.98
C MET A 102 -9.40 -17.18 -6.15
N VAL A 103 -10.65 -17.00 -5.70
CA VAL A 103 -11.03 -15.87 -4.84
C VAL A 103 -10.29 -15.92 -3.50
N ILE A 104 -10.21 -17.09 -2.86
CA ILE A 104 -9.47 -17.26 -1.60
C ILE A 104 -7.99 -16.97 -1.83
N GLY A 105 -7.40 -17.49 -2.90
CA GLY A 105 -6.01 -17.20 -3.28
C GLY A 105 -5.75 -15.72 -3.49
N PHE A 106 -6.65 -15.02 -4.18
CA PHE A 106 -6.59 -13.57 -4.37
C PHE A 106 -6.62 -12.84 -3.03
N VAL A 107 -7.59 -13.15 -2.17
CA VAL A 107 -7.74 -12.51 -0.86
C VAL A 107 -6.47 -12.68 -0.03
N VAL A 108 -5.90 -13.88 0.03
CA VAL A 108 -4.66 -14.13 0.81
C VAL A 108 -3.50 -13.29 0.27
N ILE A 109 -3.24 -13.33 -1.03
CA ILE A 109 -2.14 -12.56 -1.65
C ILE A 109 -2.37 -11.06 -1.43
N PHE A 110 -3.58 -10.58 -1.71
CA PHE A 110 -3.95 -9.18 -1.57
C PHE A 110 -3.81 -8.69 -0.12
N MET A 111 -4.18 -9.52 0.86
CA MET A 111 -4.07 -9.21 2.27
C MET A 111 -2.61 -9.12 2.73
N ILE A 112 -1.71 -9.96 2.19
CA ILE A 112 -0.27 -9.87 2.44
C ILE A 112 0.28 -8.52 1.94
N PHE A 113 -0.04 -8.15 0.69
CA PHE A 113 0.34 -6.85 0.14
C PHE A 113 -0.18 -5.69 0.98
N TYR A 114 -1.46 -5.76 1.37
CA TYR A 114 -2.11 -4.73 2.18
C TYR A 114 -1.45 -4.56 3.54
N LEU A 115 -1.25 -5.64 4.30
CA LEU A 115 -0.71 -5.60 5.66
C LEU A 115 0.74 -5.12 5.69
N VAL A 116 1.58 -5.58 4.75
CA VAL A 116 2.99 -5.17 4.67
C VAL A 116 3.08 -3.67 4.40
N LEU A 117 2.30 -3.16 3.45
CA LEU A 117 2.29 -1.73 3.12
C LEU A 117 1.71 -0.88 4.25
N LEU A 118 0.64 -1.35 4.90
CA LEU A 118 0.05 -0.67 6.06
C LEU A 118 1.06 -0.55 7.21
N ALA A 119 1.77 -1.64 7.51
CA ALA A 119 2.80 -1.65 8.54
C ALA A 119 3.96 -0.71 8.18
N PHE A 120 4.43 -0.76 6.92
CA PHE A 120 5.47 0.14 6.44
C PHE A 120 5.07 1.61 6.59
N ASP A 121 3.86 1.97 6.14
CA ASP A 121 3.36 3.34 6.21
C ASP A 121 3.29 3.81 7.66
N THR A 122 2.67 3.03 8.53
CA THR A 122 2.51 3.36 9.95
C THR A 122 3.86 3.57 10.63
N VAL A 123 4.82 2.66 10.42
CA VAL A 123 6.17 2.76 11.00
C VAL A 123 6.94 3.94 10.43
N TYR A 124 6.84 4.18 9.13
CA TYR A 124 7.55 5.27 8.46
C TYR A 124 7.06 6.64 8.95
N PHE A 125 5.74 6.87 8.95
CA PHE A 125 5.17 8.13 9.40
C PHE A 125 5.40 8.37 10.89
N TYR A 126 5.26 7.33 11.72
CA TYR A 126 5.60 7.43 13.14
C TYR A 126 7.07 7.85 13.35
N LYS A 127 8.02 7.26 12.60
CA LYS A 127 9.44 7.61 12.68
C LYS A 127 9.73 9.03 12.21
N VAL A 128 9.07 9.48 11.13
CA VAL A 128 9.20 10.85 10.62
C VAL A 128 8.67 11.85 11.65
N GLU A 129 7.51 11.60 12.24
CA GLU A 129 6.92 12.49 13.25
C GLU A 129 7.77 12.55 14.52
N LYS A 130 8.26 11.41 15.01
CA LYS A 130 9.15 11.35 16.18
C LYS A 130 10.46 12.10 15.94
N ASN A 131 11.11 11.91 14.79
CA ASN A 131 12.35 12.62 14.46
C ASN A 131 12.15 14.14 14.31
N ASN A 132 10.95 14.59 13.90
CA ASN A 132 10.62 16.01 13.87
C ASN A 132 10.33 16.59 15.26
N LYS A 133 9.69 15.83 16.16
CA LYS A 133 9.44 16.25 17.54
C LYS A 133 10.72 16.39 18.37
N ILE A 134 11.81 15.72 17.98
CA ILE A 134 13.13 15.83 18.64
C ILE A 134 13.90 17.10 18.20
N ASN A 135 13.45 17.78 17.14
CA ASN A 135 14.08 19.00 16.60
C ASN A 135 13.34 20.30 16.98
N ASN A 136 12.44 20.26 17.96
CA ASN A 136 11.82 21.44 18.57
C ASN A 136 12.19 21.53 20.04
#